data_AF-M7C873-F1
#
_entry.id   AF-M7C873-F1
#
_cell.length_a   1.000
_cell.length_b   1.000
_cell.length_c   1.000
_cell.angle_alpha   90.00
_cell.angle_beta   90.00
_cell.angle_gamma   90.00
#
_symmetry.space_group_name_H-M   'P 1'
#
loop_
_entity.id
_entity.type
_entity.pdbx_description
1 polymer ?
#
loop_
_entity_poly.entity_id
_entity_poly.type
_entity_poly.pdbx_seq_one_letter_code
_entity_poly.pdbx_strand_id
1 'polypeptide(L)'
;IQDTVAYPVLSAPTPKRAEKYYYVPAKDNEYRYSHPPPGSLVVSAANEQDRLRQMRAIPKNKDAKKLDLLKRKVYSTASLQLRLSNQQALLGRYDFSVWNSVAKFTNSLSQELRQEFLAVMDEGKAVARASL
;
A
#
# COMPACT_ATOMS: atom_id res chain seq x y z
N ILE A 1 17.68 26.96 17.42
CA ILE A 1 18.15 25.62 17.02
C ILE A 1 17.87 24.70 18.20
N GLN A 2 16.82 23.89 18.11
CA GLN A 2 16.53 22.86 19.09
C GLN A 2 15.84 21.73 18.31
N ASP A 3 16.57 20.64 18.13
CA ASP A 3 16.18 19.47 17.36
C ASP A 3 15.07 18.71 18.09
N THR A 4 13.85 18.82 17.55
CA THR A 4 12.75 17.91 17.89
C THR A 4 13.01 16.61 17.15
N VAL A 5 13.71 15.66 17.79
CA VAL A 5 13.81 14.28 17.31
C VAL A 5 12.41 13.66 17.40
N ALA A 6 11.70 13.70 16.28
CA ALA A 6 10.42 13.02 16.12
C ALA A 6 10.66 11.51 16.20
N TYR A 7 10.17 10.90 17.29
CA TYR A 7 10.00 9.45 17.36
C TYR A 7 9.16 9.01 16.17
N PRO A 8 9.53 7.95 15.42
CA PRO A 8 8.68 7.44 14.36
C PRO A 8 7.40 6.93 15.00
N VAL A 9 6.32 7.67 14.78
CA VAL A 9 4.97 7.34 15.20
C VAL A 9 4.69 5.88 14.86
N LEU A 10 4.46 5.09 15.91
CA LEU A 10 4.05 3.70 15.80
C LEU A 10 2.72 3.68 15.04
N SER A 11 2.76 3.39 13.74
CA SER A 11 1.54 3.16 12.97
C SER A 11 0.77 2.05 13.69
N ALA A 12 -0.49 2.34 14.04
CA ALA A 12 -1.38 1.38 14.69
C ALA A 12 -1.38 0.06 13.90
N PRO A 13 -1.49 -1.11 14.54
CA PRO A 13 -1.62 -2.38 13.83
C PRO A 13 -2.82 -2.26 12.88
N THR A 14 -2.59 -2.34 11.57
CA THR A 14 -3.68 -2.34 10.61
C THR A 14 -4.55 -3.57 10.89
N PRO A 15 -5.87 -3.39 11.08
CA PRO A 15 -6.74 -4.52 11.34
C PRO A 15 -6.66 -5.47 10.14
N LYS A 16 -6.33 -6.75 10.39
CA LYS A 16 -6.16 -7.79 9.34
C LYS A 16 -7.33 -7.87 8.34
N ARG A 17 -8.52 -7.40 8.75
CA ARG A 17 -9.71 -7.28 7.89
C ARG A 17 -9.55 -6.24 6.76
N ALA A 18 -8.85 -5.14 6.99
CA ALA A 18 -8.69 -4.07 6.00
C ALA A 18 -7.85 -4.53 4.79
N GLU A 19 -6.88 -5.43 5.01
CA GLU A 19 -5.99 -5.91 3.94
C GLU A 19 -6.72 -6.74 2.88
N LYS A 20 -7.84 -7.39 3.23
CA LYS A 20 -8.63 -8.22 2.32
C LYS A 20 -9.31 -7.40 1.22
N TYR A 21 -9.68 -6.14 1.49
CA TYR A 21 -10.40 -5.30 0.52
C TYR A 21 -9.52 -4.81 -0.63
N TYR A 22 -8.20 -4.82 -0.44
CA TYR A 22 -7.22 -4.37 -1.44
C TYR A 22 -6.38 -5.52 -1.98
N TYR A 23 -6.80 -6.76 -1.71
CA TYR A 23 -6.14 -7.96 -2.22
C TYR A 23 -6.51 -8.13 -3.70
N VAL A 24 -5.53 -7.94 -4.57
CA VAL A 24 -5.64 -8.30 -5.99
C VAL A 24 -5.03 -9.69 -6.15
N PRO A 25 -5.82 -10.74 -6.45
CA PRO A 25 -5.26 -12.03 -6.82
C PRO A 25 -4.65 -11.87 -8.21
N ALA A 26 -3.33 -11.74 -8.30
CA ALA A 26 -2.65 -11.74 -9.59
C ALA A 26 -1.61 -12.85 -9.60
N LYS A 27 -1.80 -13.76 -10.56
CA LYS A 27 -1.07 -15.01 -10.77
C LYS A 27 0.45 -14.82 -10.89
N ASP A 28 0.89 -13.58 -11.14
CA ASP A 28 2.28 -13.23 -11.47
C ASP A 28 2.88 -12.12 -10.57
N ASN A 29 2.24 -11.74 -9.44
CA ASN A 29 2.78 -10.69 -8.55
C ASN A 29 2.64 -10.99 -7.05
N GLU A 30 2.27 -12.22 -6.69
CA GLU A 30 2.11 -12.68 -5.32
C GLU A 30 3.39 -12.48 -4.47
N TYR A 31 4.56 -12.54 -5.11
CA TYR A 31 5.88 -12.31 -4.51
C TYR A 31 6.13 -10.86 -4.04
N ARG A 32 5.36 -9.88 -4.53
CA ARG A 32 5.56 -8.46 -4.17
C ARG A 32 4.92 -8.07 -2.84
N TYR A 33 4.02 -8.91 -2.35
CA TYR A 33 3.12 -8.57 -1.25
C TYR A 33 3.18 -9.55 -0.08
N SER A 34 3.93 -10.64 -0.24
CA SER A 34 4.12 -11.68 0.75
C SER A 34 5.56 -11.66 1.26
N HIS A 35 5.73 -12.01 2.54
CA HIS A 35 7.06 -12.32 3.06
C HIS A 35 7.62 -13.52 2.31
N PRO A 36 8.92 -13.55 1.99
CA PRO A 36 9.51 -14.69 1.30
C PRO A 36 9.23 -15.97 2.11
N PRO A 37 8.76 -17.04 1.45
CA PRO A 37 8.32 -18.24 2.15
C PRO A 37 9.50 -18.89 2.90
N PRO A 38 9.24 -19.60 4.01
CA PRO A 38 10.27 -20.26 4.83
C PRO A 38 11.17 -21.27 4.10
N GLY A 39 10.93 -21.58 2.82
CA GLY A 39 11.73 -22.46 1.97
C GLY A 39 12.67 -21.77 0.98
N SER A 40 12.83 -20.44 1.03
CA SER A 40 13.85 -19.74 0.23
C SER A 40 15.26 -20.14 0.67
N LEU A 41 16.21 -20.29 -0.27
CA LEU A 41 17.63 -20.62 0.01
C LEU A 41 18.22 -19.73 1.10
N VAL A 42 17.89 -18.43 1.07
CA VAL A 42 18.34 -17.45 2.07
C VAL A 42 17.77 -17.75 3.46
N VAL A 43 16.50 -18.15 3.54
CA VAL A 43 15.83 -18.49 4.80
C VAL A 43 16.33 -19.84 5.34
N SER A 44 16.54 -20.83 4.47
CA SER A 44 17.13 -22.12 4.85
C SER A 44 18.56 -21.96 5.36
N ALA A 45 19.41 -21.19 4.66
CA ALA A 45 20.77 -20.92 5.09
C ALA A 45 20.81 -20.16 6.44
N ALA A 46 19.91 -19.18 6.63
CA ALA A 46 19.78 -18.46 7.89
C ALA A 46 19.29 -19.36 9.04
N ASN A 47 18.33 -20.25 8.78
CA ASN A 47 17.82 -21.23 9.75
C ASN A 47 18.88 -22.27 10.14
N GLU A 48 19.64 -22.79 9.16
CA GLU A 48 20.73 -23.73 9.42
C GLU A 48 21.82 -23.07 10.26
N GLN A 49 22.18 -21.82 9.95
CA GLN A 49 23.10 -21.02 10.75
C GLN A 49 22.57 -20.76 12.17
N ASP A 50 21.27 -20.50 12.34
CA ASP A 50 20.66 -20.35 13.66
C ASP A 50 20.66 -21.66 14.45
N ARG A 51 20.43 -22.81 13.79
CA ARG A 51 20.54 -24.15 14.41
C ARG A 51 21.96 -24.41 14.89
N LEU A 52 22.97 -24.05 14.10
CA LEU A 52 24.38 -24.14 14.49
C LEU A 52 24.74 -23.21 15.66
N ARG A 53 24.11 -22.03 15.76
CA ARG A 53 24.27 -21.11 16.90
C ARG A 53 23.61 -21.66 18.18
N GLN A 54 22.44 -22.29 18.04
CA GLN A 54 21.73 -22.93 19.17
C GLN A 54 22.52 -24.12 19.73
N MET A 55 23.15 -24.94 18.88
CA MET A 55 24.02 -26.04 19.31
C MET A 55 25.27 -25.57 20.08
N ARG A 56 25.74 -24.33 19.84
CA ARG A 56 26.89 -23.73 20.56
C ARG A 56 26.51 -23.06 21.89
N ALA A 57 25.31 -23.32 22.42
CA ALA A 57 24.80 -22.76 23.68
C ALA A 57 24.85 -21.22 23.77
N ILE A 58 24.73 -20.52 22.64
CA ILE A 58 24.61 -19.05 22.63
C ILE A 58 23.14 -18.72 22.97
N PRO A 59 22.85 -17.98 24.05
CA PRO A 59 21.48 -17.63 24.42
C PRO A 59 20.79 -16.86 23.28
N LYS A 60 19.54 -17.24 22.97
CA LYS A 60 18.74 -16.52 21.96
C LYS A 60 18.61 -15.05 22.37
N ASN A 61 19.20 -14.17 21.57
CA ASN A 61 19.12 -12.74 21.78
C ASN A 61 17.65 -12.29 21.66
N LYS A 62 17.05 -11.85 22.77
CA LYS A 62 15.67 -11.34 22.80
C LYS A 62 15.48 -10.15 21.86
N ASP A 63 16.52 -9.35 21.66
CA ASP A 63 16.48 -8.17 20.80
C ASP A 63 16.51 -8.56 19.31
N ALA A 64 17.13 -9.69 18.95
CA ALA A 64 17.06 -10.22 17.59
C ALA A 64 15.62 -10.61 17.20
N LYS A 65 14.85 -11.20 18.13
CA LYS A 65 13.43 -11.52 17.91
C LYS A 65 12.56 -10.26 17.77
N LYS A 66 12.81 -9.25 18.61
CA LYS A 66 12.10 -7.95 18.50
C LYS A 66 12.40 -7.28 17.16
N LEU A 67 13.65 -7.32 16.72
CA LEU A 67 14.06 -6.77 15.43
C LEU A 67 13.40 -7.51 14.26
N ASP A 68 13.33 -8.85 14.30
CA ASP A 68 12.62 -9.63 13.27
C ASP A 68 11.13 -9.27 13.20
N LEU A 69 10.46 -9.16 14.36
CA LEU A 69 9.06 -8.73 14.41
C LEU A 69 8.87 -7.33 13.84
N LEU A 70 9.76 -6.39 14.15
CA LEU A 70 9.73 -5.04 13.61
C LEU A 70 9.91 -5.04 12.09
N LYS A 71 10.88 -5.81 11.56
CA LYS A 71 11.09 -5.96 10.11
C LYS A 71 9.84 -6.49 9.42
N ARG A 72 9.21 -7.53 9.99
CA ARG A 72 7.97 -8.09 9.45
C ARG A 72 6.85 -7.07 9.42
N LYS A 73 6.69 -6.30 10.50
CA LYS A 73 5.69 -5.23 10.59
C LYS A 73 5.94 -4.15 9.54
N VAL A 74 7.17 -3.63 9.44
CA VAL A 74 7.54 -2.60 8.47
C VAL A 74 7.26 -3.06 7.04
N TYR A 75 7.67 -4.27 6.68
CA TYR A 75 7.40 -4.82 5.35
C TYR A 75 5.90 -4.97 5.08
N SER A 76 5.13 -5.51 6.04
CA SER A 76 3.68 -5.67 5.90
C SER A 76 2.98 -4.31 5.74
N THR A 77 3.35 -3.30 6.53
CA THR A 77 2.80 -1.95 6.42
C THR A 77 3.18 -1.29 5.09
N ALA A 78 4.44 -1.36 4.67
CA ALA A 78 4.87 -0.82 3.37
C ALA A 78 4.16 -1.51 2.21
N SER A 79 4.04 -2.84 2.26
CA SER A 79 3.32 -3.62 1.24
C SER A 79 1.84 -3.24 1.16
N LEU A 80 1.20 -3.00 2.30
CA LEU A 80 -0.19 -2.55 2.35
C LEU A 80 -0.35 -1.13 1.79
N GLN A 81 0.52 -0.20 2.19
CA GLN A 81 0.52 1.17 1.65
C GLN A 81 0.70 1.15 0.13
N LEU A 82 1.63 0.33 -0.39
CA LEU A 82 1.81 0.15 -1.83
C LEU A 82 0.52 -0.34 -2.52
N ARG A 83 -0.19 -1.33 -1.93
CA ARG A 83 -1.47 -1.82 -2.47
C ARG A 83 -2.53 -0.72 -2.48
N LEU A 84 -2.64 0.05 -1.40
CA LEU A 84 -3.57 1.17 -1.29
C LEU A 84 -3.29 2.22 -2.36
N SER A 85 -2.04 2.68 -2.47
CA SER A 85 -1.64 3.67 -3.47
C SER A 85 -1.88 3.17 -4.89
N ASN A 86 -1.63 1.88 -5.17
CA ASN A 86 -1.88 1.31 -6.50
C ASN A 86 -3.39 1.26 -6.83
N GLN A 87 -4.24 0.87 -5.88
CA GLN A 87 -5.69 0.87 -6.05
C GLN A 87 -6.23 2.30 -6.23
N GLN A 88 -5.74 3.23 -5.41
CA GLN A 88 -6.11 4.63 -5.48
C GLN A 88 -5.71 5.26 -6.82
N ALA A 89 -4.51 4.97 -7.35
CA ALA A 89 -4.09 5.42 -8.68
C ALA A 89 -4.93 4.83 -9.81
N LEU A 90 -5.31 3.54 -9.71
CA LEU A 90 -6.18 2.89 -10.68
C LEU A 90 -7.57 3.53 -10.72
N LEU A 91 -8.17 3.75 -9.55
CA LEU A 91 -9.47 4.41 -9.40
C LEU A 91 -9.42 5.85 -9.91
N GLY A 92 -8.43 6.65 -9.49
CA GLY A 92 -8.27 8.03 -9.96
C GLY A 92 -8.13 8.13 -11.48
N ARG A 93 -7.40 7.19 -12.11
CA ARG A 93 -7.31 7.11 -13.58
C ARG A 93 -8.66 6.77 -14.22
N TYR A 94 -9.41 5.84 -13.64
CA TYR A 94 -10.75 5.48 -14.12
C TYR A 94 -11.72 6.66 -14.01
N ASP A 95 -11.77 7.31 -12.85
CA ASP A 95 -12.64 8.48 -12.61
C ASP A 95 -12.33 9.60 -13.61
N PHE A 96 -11.04 9.91 -13.84
CA PHE A 96 -10.63 10.88 -14.85
C PHE A 96 -11.11 10.51 -16.27
N SER A 97 -11.04 9.22 -16.63
CA SER A 97 -11.52 8.71 -17.91
C SER A 97 -13.05 8.81 -18.05
N VAL A 98 -13.78 8.55 -16.97
CA VAL A 98 -15.24 8.70 -16.91
C VAL A 98 -15.61 10.17 -17.12
N TRP A 99 -14.98 11.10 -16.39
CA TRP A 99 -15.23 12.53 -16.55
C TRP A 99 -14.91 13.05 -17.96
N ASN A 100 -13.86 12.55 -18.59
CA ASN A 100 -13.57 12.86 -20.01
C ASN A 100 -14.61 12.31 -20.98
N SER A 101 -15.24 11.17 -20.65
CA SER A 101 -16.32 10.61 -21.47
C SER A 101 -17.61 11.41 -21.29
N VAL A 102 -17.92 11.81 -20.05
CA VAL A 102 -19.05 12.67 -19.69
C VAL A 102 -18.93 14.04 -20.39
N ALA A 103 -17.71 14.57 -20.55
CA ALA A 103 -17.46 15.82 -21.29
C ALA A 103 -17.92 15.79 -22.77
N LYS A 104 -18.08 14.60 -23.37
CA LYS A 104 -18.57 14.50 -24.76
C LYS A 104 -20.06 14.87 -24.87
N PHE A 105 -20.81 14.76 -23.78
CA PHE A 105 -22.23 15.08 -23.72
C PHE A 105 -22.50 16.59 -23.51
N THR A 106 -21.46 17.39 -23.28
CA THR A 106 -21.59 18.85 -23.10
C THR A 106 -22.16 19.55 -24.35
N ASN A 107 -22.00 18.96 -25.53
CA ASN A 107 -22.55 19.50 -26.79
C ASN A 107 -24.03 19.16 -27.01
N SER A 108 -24.59 18.19 -26.27
CA SER A 108 -26.00 17.78 -26.37
C SER A 108 -26.93 18.47 -25.37
N LEU A 109 -26.39 19.30 -24.47
CA LEU A 109 -27.15 19.99 -23.43
C LEU A 109 -27.67 21.35 -23.93
N SER A 110 -28.78 21.83 -23.35
CA SER A 110 -29.27 23.19 -23.57
C SER A 110 -28.25 24.21 -23.05
N GLN A 111 -28.25 25.41 -23.63
CA GLN A 111 -27.27 26.46 -23.30
C GLN A 111 -27.29 26.86 -21.82
N GLU A 112 -28.46 26.78 -21.18
CA GLU A 112 -28.68 27.10 -19.77
C GLU A 112 -28.06 26.05 -18.83
N LEU A 113 -28.26 24.75 -19.12
CA LEU A 113 -27.71 23.64 -18.33
C LEU A 113 -26.21 23.42 -18.52
N ARG A 114 -25.63 23.98 -19.59
CA ARG A 114 -24.23 23.77 -19.96
C ARG A 114 -23.25 24.37 -18.95
N GLN A 115 -23.57 25.53 -18.39
CA GLN A 115 -22.68 26.22 -17.44
C GLN A 115 -22.61 25.47 -16.11
N GLU A 116 -23.76 25.05 -15.57
CA GLU A 116 -23.81 24.24 -14.35
C GLU A 116 -23.13 22.89 -14.54
N PHE A 117 -23.33 22.24 -15.68
CA PHE A 117 -22.69 20.97 -16.01
C PHE A 117 -21.17 21.07 -16.11
N LEU A 118 -20.65 22.15 -16.71
CA LEU A 118 -19.21 22.40 -16.78
C LEU A 118 -18.60 22.60 -15.40
N ALA A 119 -19.25 23.36 -14.53
CA ALA A 119 -18.80 23.58 -13.15
C ALA A 119 -18.71 22.27 -12.36
N VAL A 120 -19.75 21.42 -12.43
CA VAL A 120 -19.77 20.10 -11.78
C VAL A 120 -18.68 19.17 -12.33
N MET A 121 -18.44 19.22 -13.64
CA MET A 121 -17.39 18.41 -14.27
C MET A 121 -15.98 18.85 -13.85
N ASP A 122 -15.73 20.15 -13.74
CA ASP A 122 -14.43 20.67 -13.30
C ASP A 122 -14.16 20.32 -11.82
N GLU A 123 -15.18 20.39 -10.97
CA GLU A 123 -15.10 19.90 -9.60
C GLU A 123 -14.82 18.39 -9.55
N GLY A 124 -15.55 17.58 -10.32
CA GLY A 124 -15.35 16.14 -10.40
C GLY A 124 -13.94 15.74 -10.88
N LYS A 125 -13.39 16.47 -11.86
CA LYS A 125 -12.00 16.29 -12.32
C LYS A 125 -10.99 16.72 -11.26
N ALA A 126 -11.26 17.80 -10.52
CA ALA A 126 -10.39 18.25 -9.44
C ALA A 126 -10.33 17.22 -8.30
N VAL A 127 -11.48 16.64 -7.91
CA VAL A 127 -11.57 15.58 -6.90
C VAL A 127 -10.85 14.31 -7.34
N ALA A 128 -11.04 13.89 -8.61
CA ALA A 128 -10.33 12.74 -9.17
C ALA A 128 -8.81 12.93 -9.20
N ARG A 129 -8.33 14.15 -9.48
CA ARG A 129 -6.90 14.50 -9.44
C ARG A 129 -6.34 14.57 -8.02
N ALA A 130 -7.10 15.09 -7.07
CA ALA A 130 -6.68 15.17 -5.67
C ALA A 130 -6.66 13.79 -4.99
N SER A 131 -7.34 12.81 -5.58
CA SER A 131 -7.33 11.42 -5.13
C SER A 131 -6.12 10.63 -5.66
N LEU A 132 -5.25 11.21 -6.49
CA LEU A 132 -3.99 10.60 -6.97
C LEU A 132 -2.79 11.06 -6.15
#